data_AF-A0A5J6MZT8-F1
#
_entry.id   AF-A0A5J6MZT8-F1
#
_cell.length_a   1.000
_cell.length_b   1.000
_cell.length_c   1.000
_cell.angle_alpha   90.00
_cell.angle_beta   90.00
_cell.angle_gamma   90.00
#
_symmetry.space_group_name_H-M   'P 1'
#
loop_
_entity.id
_entity.type
_entity.pdbx_description
1 polymer ?
#
loop_
_entity_poly.entity_id
_entity_poly.type
_entity_poly.pdbx_seq_one_letter_code
_entity_poly.pdbx_strand_id
1 'polypeptide(L)'
;MDPKTLARIGAIAFVAVAITATVIELSRKEERPEATPPRQAQVGAADPLRDELFRCQSLGEAGPRDPACLRAWAESRRRFLTPGTTRPQAGSGLPGSSGESRSRGAAPGGE
;
A
#
# COMPACT_ATOMS: atom_id res chain seq x y z
N MET A 1 -8.48 -24.58 -38.74
CA MET A 1 -9.01 -23.24 -38.44
C MET A 1 -9.20 -22.51 -39.75
N ASP A 2 -10.32 -21.82 -39.92
CA ASP A 2 -10.63 -21.11 -41.16
C ASP A 2 -9.66 -19.92 -41.33
N PRO A 3 -9.05 -19.71 -42.51
CA PRO A 3 -8.12 -18.60 -42.76
C PRO A 3 -8.77 -17.24 -42.49
N LYS A 4 -10.10 -17.13 -42.65
CA LYS A 4 -10.87 -15.94 -42.30
C LYS A 4 -10.86 -15.65 -40.80
N THR A 5 -10.91 -16.69 -39.98
CA THR A 5 -10.88 -16.56 -38.52
C THR A 5 -9.49 -16.14 -38.04
N LEU A 6 -8.42 -16.67 -38.66
CA LEU A 6 -7.05 -16.24 -38.36
C LEU A 6 -6.81 -14.77 -38.69
N ALA A 7 -7.31 -14.30 -39.84
CA ALA A 7 -7.23 -12.89 -40.22
C ALA A 7 -7.97 -11.98 -39.23
N ARG A 8 -9.15 -12.40 -38.75
CA ARG A 8 -9.91 -11.64 -37.73
C ARG A 8 -9.16 -11.57 -36.40
N ILE A 9 -8.59 -12.69 -35.95
CA ILE A 9 -7.82 -12.73 -34.71
C ILE A 9 -6.61 -11.79 -34.81
N GLY A 10 -5.88 -11.82 -35.94
CA GLY A 10 -4.75 -10.93 -36.18
C GLY A 10 -5.16 -9.45 -36.15
N ALA A 11 -6.28 -9.10 -36.82
CA ALA A 11 -6.80 -7.74 -36.82
C ALA A 11 -7.21 -7.27 -35.41
N ILE A 12 -7.90 -8.11 -34.64
CA ILE A 12 -8.31 -7.78 -33.26
C ILE A 12 -7.09 -7.61 -32.36
N ALA A 13 -6.10 -8.51 -32.45
CA ALA A 13 -4.87 -8.41 -31.69
C ALA A 13 -4.11 -7.11 -32.00
N PHE A 14 -4.00 -6.75 -33.28
CA PHE A 14 -3.34 -5.52 -33.70
C PHE A 14 -4.07 -4.27 -33.16
N VAL A 15 -5.40 -4.24 -33.25
CA VAL A 15 -6.21 -3.14 -32.69
C VAL A 15 -6.03 -3.03 -31.18
N ALA A 16 -6.04 -4.15 -30.44
CA ALA A 16 -5.81 -4.16 -29.00
C ALA A 16 -4.42 -3.63 -28.61
N VAL A 17 -3.39 -4.01 -29.36
CA VAL A 17 -2.02 -3.50 -29.17
C VAL A 17 -1.96 -2.00 -29.47
N ALA A 18 -2.58 -1.53 -30.56
CA ALA A 18 -2.63 -0.12 -30.91
C ALA A 18 -3.33 0.71 -29.83
N ILE A 19 -4.47 0.27 -29.31
CA ILE A 19 -5.18 0.94 -28.20
C ILE A 19 -4.32 0.98 -26.94
N THR A 20 -3.63 -0.12 -26.60
CA THR A 20 -2.75 -0.15 -25.43
C THR A 20 -1.59 0.83 -25.58
N ALA A 21 -1.00 0.89 -26.78
CA ALA A 21 0.08 1.82 -27.08
C ALA A 21 -0.38 3.29 -26.97
N THR A 22 -1.56 3.64 -27.50
CA THR A 22 -2.11 5.00 -27.41
C THR A 22 -2.43 5.39 -25.97
N VAL A 23 -2.99 4.49 -25.17
CA VAL A 23 -3.22 4.73 -23.74
C VAL A 23 -1.90 5.04 -23.01
N ILE A 24 -0.84 4.29 -23.28
CA ILE A 24 0.47 4.52 -22.66
C ILE A 24 1.09 5.84 -23.13
N GLU A 25 0.96 6.19 -24.42
CA GLU A 25 1.47 7.45 -24.97
C GLU A 25 0.74 8.67 -24.39
N LEU A 26 -0.58 8.56 -24.23
CA LEU A 26 -1.41 9.59 -23.59
C LEU A 26 -1.09 9.70 -22.11
N SER A 27 -0.93 8.59 -21.39
CA SER A 27 -0.55 8.59 -19.97
C SER A 27 0.83 9.21 -19.76
N ARG A 28 1.80 8.90 -20.62
CA ARG A 28 3.13 9.53 -20.57
C ARG A 28 3.13 11.00 -20.94
N LYS A 29 2.21 11.42 -21.83
CA LYS A 29 2.06 12.82 -22.24
C LYS A 29 1.29 13.66 -21.22
N GLU A 30 0.44 13.04 -20.38
CA GLU A 30 -0.17 13.60 -19.16
C GLU A 30 0.81 13.61 -17.97
N GLU A 31 1.75 12.69 -17.88
CA GLU A 31 2.81 12.72 -16.85
C GLU A 31 3.85 13.85 -17.09
N ARG A 32 3.91 14.43 -18.30
CA ARG A 32 4.86 15.48 -18.66
C ARG A 32 4.41 16.94 -18.47
N PRO A 33 3.13 17.35 -18.33
CA PRO A 33 2.75 18.75 -18.14
C PRO A 33 2.38 19.12 -16.70
N GLU A 34 2.34 18.20 -15.74
CA GLU A 34 2.22 18.58 -14.33
C GLU A 34 2.93 17.58 -13.42
N ALA A 35 4.00 18.06 -12.80
CA ALA A 35 4.76 17.36 -11.79
C ALA A 35 3.88 17.03 -10.57
N THR A 36 3.16 15.91 -10.61
CA THR A 36 2.83 15.18 -9.39
C THR A 36 3.85 14.07 -9.25
N PRO A 37 4.93 14.23 -8.46
CA PRO A 37 5.74 13.08 -8.09
C PRO A 37 4.78 12.04 -7.50
N PRO A 38 4.92 10.73 -7.82
CA PRO A 38 4.11 9.71 -7.18
C PRO A 38 4.23 9.96 -5.68
N ARG A 39 3.10 10.35 -5.08
CA ARG A 39 2.92 10.74 -3.69
C ARG A 39 4.03 10.12 -2.86
N GLN A 40 4.95 10.96 -2.38
CA GLN A 40 6.03 10.59 -1.49
C GLN A 40 5.45 9.67 -0.41
N ALA A 41 5.56 8.36 -0.64
CA ALA A 41 5.15 7.36 0.32
C ALA A 41 6.28 7.36 1.34
N GLN A 42 6.16 8.28 2.30
CA GLN A 42 6.98 8.36 3.49
C GLN A 42 8.48 8.47 3.16
N VAL A 43 8.89 9.62 2.63
CA VAL A 43 10.27 10.09 2.82
C VAL A 43 10.39 10.51 4.28
N GLY A 44 10.47 9.52 5.17
CA GLY A 44 10.44 9.69 6.60
C GLY A 44 11.26 8.58 7.23
N ALA A 45 12.55 8.87 7.41
CA ALA A 45 13.61 7.98 7.91
C ALA A 45 13.99 6.84 6.97
N ALA A 46 15.28 6.51 6.93
CA ALA A 46 15.80 5.29 6.36
C ALA A 46 15.09 4.11 7.03
N ASP A 47 14.01 3.64 6.43
CA ASP A 47 13.19 2.58 7.01
C ASP A 47 13.91 1.27 6.72
N PRO A 48 14.45 0.57 7.73
CA PRO A 48 15.13 -0.72 7.52
C PRO A 48 14.19 -1.73 6.85
N LEU A 49 12.87 -1.53 6.93
CA LEU A 49 11.88 -2.32 6.19
C LEU A 49 12.05 -2.19 4.67
N ARG A 50 12.47 -1.02 4.18
CA ARG A 50 12.67 -0.78 2.75
C ARG A 50 13.91 -1.48 2.22
N ASP A 51 15.00 -1.44 2.97
CA ASP A 51 16.24 -2.16 2.65
C ASP A 51 16.00 -3.67 2.62
N GLU A 52 15.23 -4.18 3.59
CA GLU A 52 14.86 -5.59 3.64
C GLU A 52 13.96 -6.01 2.46
N LEU A 53 13.02 -5.15 2.04
CA LEU A 53 12.20 -5.40 0.86
C LEU A 53 13.03 -5.40 -0.44
N PHE A 54 14.04 -4.53 -0.55
CA PHE A 54 14.98 -4.54 -1.68
C PHE A 54 15.82 -5.82 -1.70
N ARG A 55 16.34 -6.25 -0.54
CA ARG A 55 17.04 -7.53 -0.40
C ARG A 55 16.15 -8.71 -0.80
N CYS A 56 14.88 -8.69 -0.38
CA CYS A 56 13.93 -9.74 -0.74
C CYS A 56 13.54 -9.72 -2.22
N GLN A 57 13.57 -8.57 -2.87
CA GLN A 57 13.31 -8.45 -4.30
C GLN A 57 14.48 -9.02 -5.12
N SER A 58 15.73 -8.83 -4.68
CA SER A 58 16.90 -9.39 -5.36
C SER A 58 16.99 -10.92 -5.27
N LEU A 59 16.30 -11.55 -4.32
CA LEU A 59 16.18 -13.00 -4.21
C LEU A 59 15.24 -13.64 -5.26
N GLY A 60 14.35 -12.85 -5.89
CA GLY A 60 13.41 -13.36 -6.90
C GLY A 60 12.57 -14.53 -6.39
N GLU A 61 12.62 -15.67 -7.10
CA GLU A 61 11.88 -16.91 -6.77
C GLU A 61 12.23 -17.52 -5.40
N ALA A 62 13.38 -17.16 -4.82
CA ALA A 62 13.73 -17.60 -3.46
C ALA A 62 13.04 -16.75 -2.38
N GLY A 63 12.61 -15.53 -2.70
CA GLY A 63 11.98 -14.59 -1.77
C GLY A 63 10.74 -15.15 -1.05
N PRO A 64 9.78 -15.80 -1.75
CA PRO A 64 8.60 -16.40 -1.11
C PRO A 64 8.90 -17.58 -0.17
N ARG A 65 10.12 -18.13 -0.21
CA ARG A 65 10.57 -19.24 0.64
C ARG A 65 11.33 -18.75 1.88
N ASP A 66 11.74 -17.48 1.92
CA ASP A 66 12.44 -16.88 3.07
C ASP A 66 11.42 -16.32 4.09
N PRO A 67 11.40 -16.82 5.34
CA PRO A 67 10.50 -16.34 6.37
C PRO A 67 10.75 -14.88 6.80
N ALA A 68 11.96 -14.34 6.60
CA ALA A 68 12.23 -12.91 6.81
C ALA A 68 11.53 -12.06 5.74
N CYS A 69 11.58 -12.50 4.49
CA CYS A 69 10.93 -11.80 3.38
C CYS A 69 9.41 -11.80 3.46
N LEU A 70 8.81 -12.92 3.88
CA LEU A 70 7.37 -12.99 4.12
C LEU A 70 6.92 -12.01 5.21
N ARG A 71 7.70 -11.86 6.29
CA ARG A 71 7.42 -10.90 7.36
C ARG A 71 7.54 -9.45 6.89
N ALA A 72 8.59 -9.12 6.14
CA ALA A 72 8.79 -7.77 5.60
C ALA A 72 7.63 -7.35 4.67
N TRP A 73 7.15 -8.27 3.83
CA TRP A 73 6.00 -8.03 2.96
C TRP A 73 4.69 -7.84 3.72
N ALA A 74 4.44 -8.65 4.76
CA ALA A 74 3.25 -8.51 5.59
C ALA A 74 3.22 -7.16 6.32
N GLU A 75 4.35 -6.74 6.88
CA GLU A 75 4.49 -5.45 7.57
C GLU A 75 4.32 -4.27 6.60
N SER A 76 4.91 -4.35 5.40
CA SER A 76 4.72 -3.33 4.36
C SER A 76 3.25 -3.18 4.02
N ARG A 77 2.56 -4.30 3.76
CA ARG A 77 1.13 -4.31 3.44
C ARG A 77 0.28 -3.73 4.57
N ARG A 78 0.59 -4.08 5.83
CA ARG A 78 -0.11 -3.56 7.02
C ARG A 78 0.00 -2.04 7.10
N ARG A 79 1.18 -1.46 6.86
CA ARG A 79 1.37 0.01 6.87
C ARG A 79 0.61 0.70 5.76
N PHE A 80 0.60 0.12 4.56
CA PHE A 80 -0.17 0.66 3.43
C PHE A 80 -1.68 0.60 3.65
N LEU A 81 -2.18 -0.50 4.23
CA LEU A 81 -3.61 -0.71 4.47
C LEU A 81 -4.12 -0.02 5.74
N THR A 82 -3.24 0.40 6.64
CA THR A 82 -3.62 1.11 7.87
C THR A 82 -2.86 2.43 8.06
N PRO A 83 -3.06 3.42 7.15
CA PRO A 83 -2.36 4.70 7.25
C PRO A 83 -2.69 5.50 8.51
N GLY A 84 -3.80 5.19 9.20
CA GLY A 84 -4.30 5.95 10.36
C GLY A 84 -4.09 5.32 11.75
N THR A 85 -3.73 4.03 11.85
CA THR A 85 -3.52 3.35 13.15
C THR A 85 -2.05 3.14 13.51
N THR A 86 -1.13 3.44 12.59
CA THR A 86 0.31 3.32 12.84
C THR A 86 0.84 4.57 13.54
N ARG A 87 0.20 4.97 14.66
CA ARG A 87 0.93 5.67 15.72
C ARG A 87 1.92 4.63 16.24
N PRO A 88 3.24 4.87 16.25
CA PRO A 88 4.14 3.96 16.91
C PRO A 88 3.73 3.96 18.38
N GLN A 89 3.14 2.85 18.84
CA GLN A 89 3.02 2.55 20.26
C GLN A 89 4.43 2.21 20.75
N ALA A 90 5.31 3.20 20.76
CA ALA A 90 6.46 3.24 21.65
C ALA A 90 5.89 3.66 23.01
N GLY A 91 5.40 2.68 23.75
CA GLY A 91 4.67 2.92 24.99
C GLY A 91 4.20 1.63 25.62
N SER A 92 5.08 0.66 25.78
CA SER A 92 4.91 -0.32 26.85
C SER A 92 4.94 0.45 28.17
N GLY A 93 3.76 0.70 28.75
CA GLY A 93 3.63 1.46 29.98
C GLY A 93 2.18 1.58 30.45
N LEU A 94 1.70 0.51 31.08
CA LEU A 94 0.58 0.41 32.03
C LEU A 94 -0.87 0.35 31.48
N PRO A 95 -1.69 -0.64 31.90
CA PRO A 95 -3.14 -0.55 31.84
C PRO A 95 -3.60 0.42 32.95
N GLY A 96 -3.57 1.71 32.64
CA GLY A 96 -4.18 2.75 33.46
C GLY A 96 -5.69 2.70 33.29
N SER A 97 -6.35 1.98 34.19
CA SER A 97 -7.73 2.18 34.64
C SER A 97 -8.39 3.42 34.04
N SER A 98 -9.36 3.21 33.14
CA SER A 98 -10.40 4.20 32.82
C SER A 98 -11.19 4.49 34.10
N GLY A 99 -10.61 5.29 34.98
CA GLY A 99 -11.33 6.04 35.99
C GLY A 99 -12.12 7.13 35.28
N GLU A 100 -13.26 6.75 34.69
CA GLU A 100 -14.35 7.65 34.33
C GLU A 100 -15.00 8.15 35.63
N SER A 101 -14.22 8.93 36.38
CA SER A 101 -14.64 9.68 37.55
C SER A 101 -14.66 11.16 37.15
N ARG A 102 -15.72 11.58 36.45
CA ARG A 102 -16.22 12.95 36.58
C ARG A 102 -17.67 13.06 36.14
N SER A 103 -18.49 13.57 37.06
CA SER A 103 -19.80 14.20 36.84
C SER A 103 -21.07 13.33 36.96
N ARG A 104 -21.46 13.00 38.19
CA ARG A 104 -22.81 13.32 38.68
C ARG A 104 -22.71 13.88 40.10
N GLY A 105 -23.04 15.17 40.20
CA GLY A 105 -22.90 15.95 41.41
C GLY A 105 -23.92 15.60 42.49
N ALA A 106 -23.49 15.86 43.72
CA ALA A 106 -24.22 16.44 44.84
C ALA A 106 -25.66 15.94 45.13
N ALA A 107 -25.77 15.24 46.27
CA ALA A 107 -26.98 15.17 47.09
C ALA A 107 -27.34 16.56 47.68
N PRO A 108 -28.55 16.70 48.24
CA PRO A 108 -28.75 16.47 49.69
C PRO A 108 -29.96 15.56 49.96
N GLY A 109 -30.00 14.70 50.99
CA GLY A 109 -30.34 15.06 52.37
C GLY A 109 -31.72 15.75 52.39
N GLY A 110 -32.86 15.14 52.75
CA GLY A 110 -33.11 14.18 53.82
C GLY A 110 -33.88 14.91 54.93
N GLU A 111 -35.22 14.89 54.85
CA GLU A 111 -36.23 14.81 55.93
C GLU A 111 -37.63 14.68 55.31
#